data_AF-A0A0W8C8M1-F1
#
_entry.id   AF-A0A0W8C8M1-F1
#
_cell.length_a   1.000
_cell.length_b   1.000
_cell.length_c   1.000
_cell.angle_alpha   90.00
_cell.angle_beta   90.00
_cell.angle_gamma   90.00
#
_symmetry.space_group_name_H-M   'P 1'
#
loop_
_entity.id
_entity.type
_entity.pdbx_description
1 polymer ?
#
loop_
_entity_poly.entity_id
_entity_poly.type
_entity_poly.pdbx_seq_one_letter_code
_entity_poly.pdbx_strand_id
1 'polypeptide(L)'
;MGSNLSLLISATMLFATMVYYYKMVLLTEMTTEASLFNTLYAEYATPQMMDSLRAVEEFSLPPDVTPEHVACHSHNNKLWDRKFDHDWQRLLHWYRKLVYFHRMGLLHDRFFREFPGVSRTREFIRHVEPFALGSCQCYQESNCSEVFDYLRDLYKLPKRQAITCDGHKKPVAQGSVKEEL
;
A
#
# COMPACT_ATOMS: atom_id res chain seq x y z
N MET A 1 11.02 -16.35 63.42
CA MET A 1 9.80 -15.90 62.71
C MET A 1 10.03 -14.71 61.76
N GLY A 2 11.04 -13.85 61.95
CA GLY A 2 11.28 -12.69 61.07
C GLY A 2 11.70 -12.99 59.62
N SER A 3 12.51 -14.05 59.40
CA SER A 3 13.03 -14.37 58.05
C SER A 3 11.97 -14.81 57.04
N ASN A 4 10.89 -15.44 57.51
CA ASN A 4 9.81 -15.90 56.63
C ASN A 4 8.90 -14.72 56.22
N LEU A 5 8.76 -13.73 57.10
CA LEU A 5 8.01 -12.51 56.84
C LEU A 5 8.74 -11.61 55.83
N SER A 6 10.07 -11.46 55.98
CA SER A 6 10.87 -10.68 55.02
C SER A 6 10.87 -11.31 53.63
N LEU A 7 10.97 -12.65 53.53
CA LEU A 7 10.89 -13.36 52.26
C LEU A 7 9.53 -13.16 51.57
N LEU A 8 8.43 -13.26 52.33
CA LEU A 8 7.08 -13.00 51.81
C LEU A 8 6.94 -11.57 51.30
N ILE A 9 7.41 -10.57 52.04
CA ILE A 9 7.35 -9.16 51.62
C ILE A 9 8.20 -8.92 50.38
N SER A 10 9.41 -9.47 50.29
CA SER A 10 10.25 -9.34 49.09
C SER A 10 9.62 -10.03 47.88
N ALA A 11 9.01 -11.21 48.05
CA ALA A 11 8.33 -11.92 46.97
C ALA A 11 7.10 -11.17 46.46
N THR A 12 6.29 -10.59 47.36
CA THR A 12 5.11 -9.79 46.96
C THR A 12 5.53 -8.49 46.27
N MET A 13 6.59 -7.82 46.74
CA MET A 13 7.13 -6.64 46.08
C MET A 13 7.70 -6.95 44.69
N LEU A 14 8.40 -8.08 44.53
CA LEU A 14 8.88 -8.53 43.22
C LEU A 14 7.71 -8.83 42.27
N PHE A 15 6.67 -9.52 42.75
CA PHE A 15 5.49 -9.79 41.95
C PHE A 15 4.76 -8.49 41.54
N ALA A 16 4.56 -7.57 42.49
CA ALA A 16 3.92 -6.29 42.23
C ALA A 16 4.71 -5.45 41.22
N THR A 17 6.04 -5.40 41.34
CA THR A 17 6.90 -4.70 40.36
C THR A 17 6.87 -5.35 38.99
N MET A 18 6.88 -6.69 38.90
CA MET A 18 6.74 -7.41 37.64
C MET A 18 5.40 -7.09 36.95
N VAL A 19 4.30 -7.11 37.70
CA VAL A 19 2.97 -6.75 37.18
C VAL A 19 2.94 -5.28 36.73
N TYR A 20 3.53 -4.37 37.52
CA TYR A 20 3.61 -2.96 37.18
C TYR A 20 4.38 -2.74 35.86
N TYR A 21 5.58 -3.31 35.72
CA TYR A 21 6.36 -3.21 34.49
C TYR A 21 5.63 -3.80 33.29
N TYR A 22 4.99 -4.96 33.45
CA TYR A 22 4.18 -5.56 32.40
C TYR A 22 3.04 -4.63 31.94
N LYS A 23 2.31 -4.03 32.89
CA LYS A 23 1.23 -3.08 32.58
C LYS A 23 1.75 -1.80 31.95
N MET A 24 2.89 -1.28 32.39
CA MET A 24 3.52 -0.10 31.81
C MET A 24 3.98 -0.34 30.37
N VAL A 25 4.59 -1.49 30.08
CA VAL A 25 4.99 -1.87 28.71
C VAL A 25 3.75 -1.95 27.80
N LEU A 26 2.72 -2.68 28.23
CA LEU A 26 1.46 -2.80 27.47
C LEU A 26 0.82 -1.42 27.21
N LEU A 27 0.78 -0.55 28.21
CA LEU A 27 0.21 0.80 28.07
C LEU A 27 1.02 1.66 27.09
N THR A 28 2.35 1.52 27.12
CA THR A 28 3.27 2.22 26.22
C THR A 28 3.05 1.75 24.78
N GLU A 29 3.00 0.45 24.53
CA GLU A 29 2.70 -0.12 23.21
C GLU A 29 1.36 0.41 22.67
N MET A 30 0.28 0.31 23.46
CA MET A 30 -1.04 0.78 23.06
C MET A 30 -1.07 2.30 22.75
N THR A 31 -0.33 3.10 23.52
CA THR A 31 -0.29 4.57 23.34
C THR A 31 0.53 4.95 22.11
N THR A 32 1.67 4.31 21.89
CA THR A 32 2.51 4.54 20.70
C THR A 32 1.76 4.17 19.43
N GLU A 33 1.07 3.04 19.43
CA GLU A 33 0.27 2.59 18.29
C GLU A 33 -0.93 3.52 18.02
N ALA A 34 -1.65 3.96 19.07
CA ALA A 34 -2.75 4.91 18.92
C ALA A 34 -2.27 6.27 18.36
N SER A 35 -1.11 6.74 18.80
CA SER A 35 -0.49 7.96 18.28
C SER A 35 -0.11 7.80 16.80
N LEU A 36 0.54 6.68 16.43
CA LEU A 36 0.90 6.36 15.06
C LEU A 36 -0.33 6.32 14.16
N PHE A 37 -1.38 5.62 14.59
CA PHE A 37 -2.63 5.52 13.86
C PHE A 37 -3.28 6.89 13.66
N ASN A 38 -3.34 7.73 14.71
CA ASN A 38 -3.87 9.09 14.59
C ASN A 38 -3.08 9.94 13.60
N THR A 39 -1.74 9.84 13.60
CA THR A 39 -0.90 10.53 12.61
C THR A 39 -1.20 10.07 11.19
N LEU A 40 -1.30 8.75 10.95
CA LEU A 40 -1.63 8.20 9.63
C LEU A 40 -3.02 8.62 9.16
N TYR A 41 -3.99 8.60 10.06
CA TYR A 41 -5.36 9.03 9.79
C TYR A 41 -5.43 10.53 9.46
N ALA A 42 -4.78 11.37 10.27
CA ALA A 42 -4.71 12.81 10.05
C ALA A 42 -4.02 13.15 8.72
N GLU A 43 -2.93 12.45 8.38
CA GLU A 43 -2.24 12.59 7.10
C GLU A 43 -3.16 12.25 5.93
N TYR A 44 -3.95 11.17 6.04
CA TYR A 44 -4.93 10.80 5.01
C TYR A 44 -6.05 11.83 4.87
N ALA A 45 -6.47 12.44 5.97
CA ALA A 45 -7.52 13.45 5.99
C ALA A 45 -7.05 14.86 5.53
N THR A 46 -5.78 15.01 5.14
CA THR A 46 -5.29 16.29 4.64
C THR A 46 -5.98 16.70 3.33
N PRO A 47 -6.21 18.00 3.09
CA PRO A 47 -6.80 18.47 1.84
C PRO A 47 -6.03 17.98 0.61
N GLN A 48 -4.70 17.98 0.69
CA GLN A 48 -3.83 17.51 -0.38
C GLN A 48 -4.04 16.04 -0.72
N MET A 49 -4.24 15.17 0.29
CA MET A 49 -4.54 13.75 0.06
C MET A 49 -5.93 13.58 -0.56
N MET A 50 -6.92 14.31 -0.05
CA MET A 50 -8.30 14.26 -0.56
C MET A 50 -8.38 14.75 -2.01
N ASP A 51 -7.60 15.76 -2.37
CA ASP A 51 -7.51 16.24 -3.75
C ASP A 51 -6.80 15.21 -4.65
N SER A 52 -5.75 14.54 -4.15
CA SER A 52 -5.10 13.45 -4.89
C SER A 52 -6.04 12.24 -5.10
N LEU A 53 -6.85 11.88 -4.09
CA LEU A 53 -7.90 10.85 -4.23
C LEU A 53 -8.89 11.24 -5.32
N ARG A 54 -9.42 12.46 -5.26
CA ARG A 54 -10.39 12.94 -6.25
C ARG A 54 -9.80 12.95 -7.67
N ALA A 55 -8.56 13.39 -7.83
CA ALA A 55 -7.88 13.41 -9.13
C ALA A 55 -7.74 12.01 -9.73
N VAL A 56 -7.37 11.02 -8.92
CA VAL A 56 -7.23 9.62 -9.34
C VAL A 56 -8.58 8.98 -9.64
N GLU A 57 -9.60 9.26 -8.84
CA GLU A 57 -10.98 8.81 -9.10
C GLU A 57 -11.52 9.42 -10.40
N GLU A 58 -11.39 10.73 -10.58
CA GLU A 58 -11.87 11.46 -11.76
C GLU A 58 -11.23 10.94 -13.06
N PHE A 59 -9.93 10.64 -13.02
CA PHE A 59 -9.23 10.06 -14.16
C PHE A 59 -9.78 8.68 -14.56
N SER A 60 -10.33 7.93 -13.61
CA SER A 60 -10.84 6.58 -13.83
C SER A 60 -12.34 6.50 -14.17
N LEU A 61 -13.06 7.63 -14.12
CA LEU A 61 -14.47 7.72 -14.47
C LEU A 61 -14.77 7.49 -15.97
N PRO A 62 -13.95 7.96 -16.93
CA PRO A 62 -14.23 7.75 -18.34
C PRO A 62 -14.19 6.25 -18.70
N PRO A 63 -15.24 5.71 -19.36
CA PRO A 63 -15.34 4.29 -19.68
C PRO A 63 -14.29 3.80 -20.69
N ASP A 64 -13.63 4.73 -21.39
CA ASP A 64 -12.64 4.45 -22.42
C ASP A 64 -11.23 4.18 -21.85
N VAL A 65 -11.01 4.41 -20.56
CA VAL A 65 -9.71 4.22 -19.90
C VAL A 65 -9.66 2.83 -19.24
N THR A 66 -9.09 1.85 -19.95
CA THR A 66 -8.83 0.53 -19.36
C THR A 66 -7.51 0.52 -18.58
N PRO A 67 -7.36 -0.34 -17.56
CA PRO A 67 -6.08 -0.53 -16.86
C PRO A 67 -4.91 -0.86 -17.79
N GLU A 68 -5.18 -1.55 -18.89
CA GLU A 68 -4.20 -1.86 -19.95
C GLU A 68 -3.77 -0.59 -20.69
N HIS A 69 -4.72 0.31 -21.01
CA HIS A 69 -4.42 1.60 -21.61
C HIS A 69 -3.47 2.41 -20.72
N VAL A 70 -3.73 2.44 -19.41
CA VAL A 70 -2.90 3.17 -18.44
C VAL A 70 -1.50 2.56 -18.30
N ALA A 71 -1.41 1.24 -18.15
CA ALA A 71 -0.13 0.58 -17.91
C ALA A 71 0.78 0.51 -19.15
N CYS A 72 0.19 0.49 -20.35
CA CYS A 72 0.92 0.25 -21.60
C CYS A 72 1.19 1.51 -22.43
N HIS A 73 0.66 2.67 -22.06
CA HIS A 73 0.92 3.92 -22.79
C HIS A 73 2.27 4.55 -22.40
N SER A 74 3.10 4.87 -23.40
CA SER A 74 4.36 5.59 -23.17
C SER A 74 4.10 7.04 -22.74
N HIS A 75 4.88 7.54 -21.78
CA HIS A 75 4.83 8.90 -21.23
C HIS A 75 4.87 10.05 -22.27
N ASN A 76 5.19 9.79 -23.55
CA ASN A 76 5.29 10.81 -24.60
C ASN A 76 3.96 11.30 -25.20
N ASN A 77 2.84 10.61 -24.95
CA ASN A 77 1.52 11.17 -25.27
C ASN A 77 1.02 11.97 -24.06
N LYS A 78 0.50 13.18 -24.30
CA LYS A 78 -0.02 14.17 -23.33
C LYS A 78 -1.22 13.70 -22.48
N LEU A 79 -1.28 12.43 -22.10
CA LEU A 79 -2.37 11.84 -21.33
C LEU A 79 -2.36 12.30 -19.86
N TRP A 80 -1.19 12.67 -19.33
CA TRP A 80 -1.00 13.01 -17.91
C TRP A 80 -0.26 14.33 -17.74
N ASP A 81 -0.78 15.16 -16.85
CA ASP A 81 -0.09 16.36 -16.36
C ASP A 81 0.87 15.96 -15.23
N ARG A 82 1.99 16.67 -15.09
CA ARG A 82 2.99 16.44 -14.03
C ARG A 82 2.37 16.53 -12.62
N LYS A 83 1.29 17.29 -12.49
CA LYS A 83 0.50 17.37 -11.26
C LYS A 83 -0.14 16.02 -10.89
N PHE A 84 -0.73 15.34 -11.86
CA PHE A 84 -1.36 14.03 -11.66
C PHE A 84 -0.33 12.97 -11.24
N ASP A 85 0.89 13.03 -11.78
CA ASP A 85 1.98 12.16 -11.36
C ASP A 85 2.27 12.25 -9.86
N HIS A 86 2.29 13.47 -9.33
CA HIS A 86 2.45 13.69 -7.90
C HIS A 86 1.27 13.18 -7.08
N ASP A 87 0.04 13.25 -7.62
CA ASP A 87 -1.17 12.86 -6.91
C ASP A 87 -1.25 11.33 -6.71
N TRP A 88 -1.05 10.52 -7.76
CA TRP A 88 -1.07 9.06 -7.60
C TRP A 88 0.15 8.56 -6.80
N GLN A 89 1.31 9.20 -6.94
CA GLN A 89 2.51 8.86 -6.16
C GLN A 89 2.33 9.15 -4.67
N ARG A 90 1.66 10.25 -4.32
CA ARG A 90 1.34 10.58 -2.92
C ARG A 90 0.50 9.48 -2.28
N LEU A 91 -0.53 9.00 -2.98
CA LEU A 91 -1.35 7.89 -2.51
C LEU A 91 -0.53 6.61 -2.34
N LEU A 92 0.26 6.25 -3.35
CA LEU A 92 1.13 5.08 -3.27
C LEU A 92 2.12 5.17 -2.10
N HIS A 93 2.71 6.33 -1.88
CA HIS A 93 3.64 6.57 -0.78
C HIS A 93 2.97 6.38 0.59
N TRP A 94 1.76 6.91 0.77
CA TRP A 94 1.02 6.74 2.01
C TRP A 94 0.70 5.27 2.29
N TYR A 95 0.23 4.51 1.29
CA TYR A 95 0.00 3.07 1.45
C TYR A 95 1.29 2.27 1.67
N ARG A 96 2.40 2.64 1.04
CA ARG A 96 3.74 2.07 1.31
C ARG A 96 4.13 2.24 2.78
N LYS A 97 3.96 3.44 3.31
CA LYS A 97 4.23 3.77 4.72
C LYS A 97 3.35 2.95 5.66
N LEU A 98 2.06 2.82 5.35
CA LEU A 98 1.12 2.01 6.12
C LEU A 98 1.53 0.53 6.15
N VAL A 99 1.85 -0.07 5.00
CA VAL A 99 2.35 -1.46 4.91
C VAL A 99 3.67 -1.63 5.65
N TYR A 100 4.58 -0.66 5.54
CA TYR A 100 5.86 -0.67 6.25
C TYR A 100 5.68 -0.75 7.77
N PHE A 101 4.81 0.08 8.35
CA PHE A 101 4.57 0.05 9.80
C PHE A 101 3.94 -1.27 10.27
N HIS A 102 3.07 -1.85 9.47
CA HIS A 102 2.49 -3.15 9.78
C HIS A 102 3.53 -4.27 9.77
N ARG A 103 4.40 -4.31 8.75
CA ARG A 103 5.49 -5.29 8.67
C ARG A 103 6.48 -5.20 9.83
N MET A 104 6.69 -3.98 10.34
CA MET A 104 7.55 -3.74 11.51
C MET A 104 6.87 -4.06 12.84
N GLY A 105 5.61 -4.52 12.85
CA GLY A 105 4.85 -4.81 14.07
C GLY A 105 4.44 -3.55 14.85
N LEU A 106 4.51 -2.37 14.22
CA LEU A 106 4.16 -1.09 14.84
C LEU A 106 2.66 -0.75 14.70
N LEU A 107 1.95 -1.46 13.82
CA LEU A 107 0.53 -1.30 13.58
C LEU A 107 -0.12 -2.68 13.42
N HIS A 108 -1.07 -3.02 14.30
CA HIS A 108 -1.77 -4.31 14.29
C HIS A 108 -2.89 -4.34 13.25
N ASP A 109 -3.25 -5.56 12.81
CA ASP A 109 -4.34 -5.88 11.89
C ASP A 109 -5.67 -5.18 12.22
N ARG A 110 -5.95 -4.97 13.52
CA ARG A 110 -7.20 -4.32 13.97
C ARG A 110 -7.37 -2.92 13.36
N PHE A 111 -6.28 -2.18 13.19
CA PHE A 111 -6.32 -0.83 12.64
C PHE A 111 -6.60 -0.86 11.14
N PHE A 112 -6.09 -1.84 10.41
CA PHE A 112 -6.38 -2.03 8.99
C PHE A 112 -7.84 -2.34 8.73
N ARG A 113 -8.50 -3.07 9.64
CA ARG A 113 -9.95 -3.33 9.53
C ARG A 113 -10.77 -2.04 9.60
N GLU A 114 -10.37 -1.11 10.47
CA GLU A 114 -11.06 0.16 10.64
C GLU A 114 -10.67 1.18 9.56
N PHE A 115 -9.38 1.30 9.27
CA PHE A 115 -8.86 2.29 8.34
C PHE A 115 -7.51 1.89 7.71
N PRO A 116 -7.34 2.01 6.38
CA PRO A 116 -8.30 2.53 5.40
C PRO A 116 -9.49 1.58 5.16
N GLY A 117 -9.37 0.30 5.51
CA GLY A 117 -10.40 -0.72 5.34
C GLY A 117 -10.39 -1.36 3.94
N VAL A 118 -11.17 -2.44 3.80
CA VAL A 118 -11.24 -3.25 2.57
C VAL A 118 -11.70 -2.44 1.36
N SER A 119 -12.74 -1.62 1.53
CA SER A 119 -13.36 -0.86 0.44
C SER A 119 -12.38 0.16 -0.17
N ARG A 120 -11.80 1.02 0.66
CA ARG A 120 -10.84 2.03 0.20
C ARG A 120 -9.57 1.42 -0.38
N THR A 121 -9.10 0.32 0.22
CA THR A 121 -7.93 -0.38 -0.30
C THR A 121 -8.21 -0.99 -1.68
N ARG A 122 -9.42 -1.52 -1.89
CA ARG A 122 -9.83 -2.04 -3.20
C ARG A 122 -9.83 -0.96 -4.26
N GLU A 123 -10.44 0.19 -3.99
CA GLU A 123 -10.45 1.32 -4.94
C GLU A 123 -9.04 1.87 -5.18
N PHE A 124 -8.22 1.99 -4.12
CA PHE A 124 -6.81 2.35 -4.26
C PHE A 124 -6.06 1.40 -5.20
N ILE A 125 -6.17 0.09 -5.01
CA ILE A 125 -5.53 -0.90 -5.90
C ILE A 125 -6.04 -0.72 -7.33
N ARG A 126 -7.36 -0.64 -7.50
CA ARG A 126 -8.00 -0.52 -8.82
C ARG A 126 -7.49 0.70 -9.60
N HIS A 127 -7.36 1.83 -8.93
CA HIS A 127 -7.02 3.08 -9.60
C HIS A 127 -5.50 3.32 -9.68
N VAL A 128 -4.73 2.98 -8.65
CA VAL A 128 -3.31 3.37 -8.57
C VAL A 128 -2.36 2.30 -9.12
N GLU A 129 -2.72 1.02 -9.04
CA GLU A 129 -1.84 -0.07 -9.49
C GLU A 129 -1.45 0.02 -10.98
N PRO A 130 -2.36 0.34 -11.92
CA PRO A 130 -1.99 0.43 -13.33
C PRO A 130 -0.89 1.47 -13.60
N PHE A 131 -0.92 2.60 -12.89
CA PHE A 131 0.12 3.64 -13.00
C PHE A 131 1.45 3.19 -12.43
N ALA A 132 1.44 2.55 -11.27
CA ALA A 132 2.66 2.03 -10.66
C ALA A 132 3.34 1.00 -11.57
N LEU A 133 2.57 0.14 -12.23
CA LEU A 133 3.11 -0.84 -13.19
C LEU A 133 3.70 -0.17 -14.43
N GLY A 134 3.01 0.81 -15.03
CA GLY A 134 3.51 1.55 -16.19
C GLY A 134 4.79 2.34 -15.87
N SER A 135 4.82 3.01 -14.71
CA SER A 135 6.00 3.72 -14.21
C SER A 135 7.21 2.81 -14.08
N CYS A 136 7.02 1.59 -13.59
CA CYS A 136 8.13 0.66 -13.37
C CYS A 136 8.70 0.04 -14.63
N GLN A 137 7.89 -0.11 -15.68
CA GLN A 137 8.42 -0.42 -17.01
C GLN A 137 9.33 0.72 -17.52
N CYS A 138 8.97 1.97 -17.23
CA CYS A 138 9.77 3.13 -17.64
C CYS A 138 11.09 3.26 -16.85
N TYR A 139 11.06 3.04 -15.54
CA TYR A 139 12.21 3.19 -14.64
C TYR A 139 13.01 1.91 -14.37
N GLN A 140 12.63 0.77 -14.97
CA GLN A 140 13.25 -0.54 -14.79
C GLN A 140 13.26 -1.02 -13.31
N GLU A 141 12.23 -0.68 -12.54
CA GLU A 141 12.06 -1.16 -11.18
C GLU A 141 11.40 -2.54 -11.15
N SER A 142 11.94 -3.48 -10.37
CA SER A 142 11.44 -4.87 -10.31
C SER A 142 10.28 -5.09 -9.33
N ASN A 143 10.14 -4.26 -8.29
CA ASN A 143 9.31 -4.56 -7.11
C ASN A 143 8.08 -3.66 -6.93
N CYS A 144 7.44 -3.27 -8.02
CA CYS A 144 6.37 -2.27 -7.96
C CYS A 144 4.99 -2.80 -7.57
N SER A 145 4.83 -4.12 -7.61
CA SER A 145 3.59 -4.80 -7.22
C SER A 145 3.52 -5.15 -5.73
N GLU A 146 4.65 -5.07 -5.02
CA GLU A 146 4.80 -5.62 -3.67
C GLU A 146 3.77 -5.09 -2.66
N VAL A 147 3.51 -3.77 -2.72
CA VAL A 147 2.55 -3.11 -1.83
C VAL A 147 1.13 -3.59 -2.12
N PHE A 148 0.78 -3.71 -3.40
CA PHE A 148 -0.56 -4.12 -3.82
C PHE A 148 -0.80 -5.59 -3.49
N ASP A 149 0.19 -6.45 -3.73
CA ASP A 149 0.10 -7.88 -3.38
C ASP A 149 0.00 -8.08 -1.87
N TYR A 150 0.77 -7.32 -1.09
CA TYR A 150 0.65 -7.33 0.37
C TYR A 150 -0.76 -6.95 0.84
N LEU A 151 -1.32 -5.88 0.29
CA LEU A 151 -2.68 -5.43 0.62
C LEU A 151 -3.74 -6.44 0.18
N ARG A 152 -3.54 -7.13 -0.95
CA ARG A 152 -4.42 -8.21 -1.39
C ARG A 152 -4.41 -9.37 -0.41
N ASP A 153 -3.24 -9.80 0.04
CA ASP A 153 -3.12 -10.90 0.99
C ASP A 153 -3.74 -10.52 2.34
N LEU A 154 -3.49 -9.30 2.82
CA LEU A 154 -4.02 -8.78 4.07
C LEU A 154 -5.55 -8.73 4.09
N TYR A 155 -6.16 -8.24 3.01
CA TYR A 155 -7.62 -8.07 2.91
C TYR A 155 -8.33 -9.19 2.15
N LYS A 156 -7.62 -10.24 1.72
CA LYS A 156 -8.14 -11.34 0.88
C LYS A 156 -8.83 -10.84 -0.39
N LEU A 157 -8.22 -9.88 -1.07
CA LEU A 157 -8.75 -9.31 -2.31
C LEU A 157 -8.43 -10.20 -3.51
N PRO A 158 -9.16 -10.05 -4.64
CA PRO A 158 -8.87 -10.78 -5.87
C PRO A 158 -7.41 -10.60 -6.31
N LYS A 159 -6.82 -11.69 -6.80
CA LYS A 159 -5.49 -11.66 -7.40
C LYS A 159 -5.47 -10.70 -8.59
N ARG A 160 -4.31 -10.11 -8.82
CA ARG A 160 -4.06 -9.21 -9.96
C ARG A 160 -4.45 -9.90 -11.27
N GLN A 161 -5.19 -9.20 -12.13
CA GLN A 161 -5.39 -9.61 -13.50
C GLN A 161 -4.10 -9.34 -14.28
N ALA A 162 -3.62 -10.30 -15.05
CA ALA A 162 -2.39 -10.12 -15.83
C ALA A 162 -2.64 -9.05 -16.90
N ILE A 163 -1.99 -7.89 -16.74
CA ILE A 163 -1.99 -6.84 -17.75
C ILE A 163 -0.90 -7.20 -18.76
N THR A 164 -1.31 -7.66 -19.94
CA THR A 164 -0.41 -7.91 -21.07
C THR A 164 -0.46 -6.74 -22.03
N CYS A 165 0.67 -6.01 -22.14
CA CYS A 165 0.84 -4.98 -23.15
C CYS A 165 1.13 -5.62 -24.52
N ASP A 166 0.12 -6.21 -25.16
CA ASP A 166 0.23 -6.72 -26.53
C ASP A 166 0.21 -5.55 -27.51
N GLY A 167 1.34 -4.83 -27.56
CA GLY A 167 1.55 -3.61 -28.35
C GLY A 167 2.79 -3.62 -29.24
N HIS A 168 3.57 -4.71 -29.28
CA HIS A 168 4.49 -4.94 -30.38
C HIS A 168 3.83 -5.88 -31.40
N LYS A 169 3.21 -5.30 -32.43
CA LYS A 169 3.16 -5.97 -33.73
C LYS A 169 4.60 -6.38 -34.05
N LYS A 170 4.91 -7.68 -33.99
CA LYS A 170 6.09 -8.22 -34.69
C LYS A 170 6.00 -7.68 -36.12
N PRO A 171 7.09 -7.15 -36.70
CA PRO A 171 7.06 -6.76 -38.10
C PRO A 171 6.61 -8.00 -38.88
N VAL A 172 5.52 -7.84 -39.63
CA VAL A 172 5.12 -8.79 -40.66
C VAL A 172 6.36 -8.98 -41.52
N ALA A 173 6.92 -10.19 -41.49
CA ALA A 173 7.97 -10.59 -42.42
C ALA A 173 7.35 -10.55 -43.82
N GLN A 174 7.46 -9.41 -44.49
CA GLN A 174 7.32 -9.31 -45.92
C GLN A 174 8.52 -10.03 -46.56
N GLY A 175 8.21 -11.02 -47.39
CA GLY A 175 9.07 -11.39 -48.51
C GLY A 175 9.84 -12.70 -48.38
N SER A 176 9.24 -13.78 -48.91
CA SER A 176 9.84 -14.43 -50.08
C SER A 176 8.77 -15.19 -50.84
N VAL A 177 8.17 -14.53 -51.83
CA VAL A 177 7.72 -15.22 -53.03
C VAL A 177 9.00 -15.71 -53.71
N LYS A 178 9.20 -17.03 -53.75
CA LYS A 178 10.04 -17.64 -54.77
C LYS A 178 9.11 -18.17 -55.84
N GLU A 179 9.21 -17.57 -57.03
CA GLU A 179 8.92 -18.23 -58.28
C GLU A 179 9.69 -19.56 -58.31
N GLU A 180 9.00 -20.65 -58.60
CA GLU A 180 9.63 -21.80 -59.23
C GLU A 180 8.93 -22.07 -60.56
N LEU A 181 9.80 -22.28 -61.54
CA LEU A 181 9.60 -22.50 -62.96
C LEU A 181 8.88 -23.82 -63.25
#